data_AF-A0A958BQ84-F1
#
_entry.id   AF-A0A958BQ84-F1
#
_cell.length_a   1.000
_cell.length_b   1.000
_cell.length_c   1.000
_cell.angle_alpha   90.00
_cell.angle_beta   90.00
_cell.angle_gamma   90.00
#
_symmetry.space_group_name_H-M   'P 1'
#
loop_
_entity.id
_entity.type
_entity.pdbx_description
1 polymer ?
#
loop_
_entity_poly.entity_id
_entity_poly.type
_entity_poly.pdbx_seq_one_letter_code
_entity_poly.pdbx_strand_id
1 'polypeptide(L)' 'MNSDSHKDAFPKWVWVVLGAILLFCTPWWVPSGWVEPTVWGFPFWGLVMVAGFTVLAGFTAWVYELLWHDEDESEDSAP' A
#
# COMPACT_ATOMS: atom_id res chain seq x y z
N MET A 1 21.99 -17.15 -23.27
CA MET A 1 20.65 -16.75 -22.74
C MET A 1 20.69 -17.06 -21.27
N ASN A 2 21.16 -16.12 -20.46
CA ASN A 2 21.36 -16.31 -19.03
C ASN A 2 20.13 -15.82 -18.28
N SER A 3 19.68 -16.64 -17.32
CA SER A 3 18.46 -16.48 -16.55
C SER A 3 18.67 -15.64 -15.29
N ASP A 4 19.45 -14.56 -15.37
CA ASP A 4 19.80 -13.69 -14.24
C ASP A 4 18.76 -12.56 -14.00
N SER A 5 17.48 -12.81 -14.29
CA SER A 5 16.44 -11.76 -14.37
C SER A 5 15.55 -11.64 -13.13
N HIS A 6 15.94 -12.12 -11.94
CA HIS A 6 15.00 -12.15 -10.81
C HIS A 6 15.65 -11.93 -9.44
N LYS A 7 16.59 -10.98 -9.33
CA LYS A 7 17.09 -10.51 -8.03
C LYS A 7 16.41 -9.25 -7.52
N ASP A 8 15.61 -8.57 -8.34
CA ASP A 8 14.95 -7.31 -7.98
C ASP A 8 13.45 -7.53 -7.71
N ALA A 9 13.11 -8.72 -7.20
CA ALA A 9 11.72 -9.06 -6.92
C ALA A 9 11.30 -8.42 -5.61
N PHE A 10 10.40 -7.43 -5.69
CA PHE A 10 9.78 -6.80 -4.53
C PHE A 10 9.41 -7.85 -3.46
N PRO A 11 9.74 -7.61 -2.19
CA PRO A 11 9.49 -8.56 -1.13
C PRO A 11 8.02 -8.97 -1.11
N LYS A 12 7.77 -10.28 -1.04
CA LYS A 12 6.40 -10.84 -1.10
C LYS A 12 5.48 -10.26 -0.03
N TRP A 13 6.02 -9.82 1.11
CA TRP A 13 5.26 -9.21 2.19
C TRP A 13 4.67 -7.84 1.80
N VAL A 14 5.33 -7.08 0.91
CA VAL A 14 4.82 -5.80 0.41
C VAL A 14 3.47 -6.00 -0.28
N TRP A 15 3.36 -7.05 -1.10
CA TRP A 15 2.11 -7.42 -1.78
C TRP A 15 1.01 -7.85 -0.81
N VAL A 16 1.37 -8.52 0.29
CA VAL A 16 0.40 -8.91 1.33
C VAL A 16 -0.15 -7.66 2.02
N VAL A 17 0.71 -6.72 2.40
CA VAL A 17 0.29 -5.46 3.05
C VAL A 17 -0.49 -4.58 2.08
N LEU A 18 -0.05 -4.48 0.83
CA LEU A 18 -0.77 -3.76 -0.22
C LEU A 18 -2.17 -4.34 -0.43
N GLY A 19 -2.28 -5.66 -0.51
CA GLY A 19 -3.55 -6.37 -0.58
C GLY A 19 -4.44 -6.07 0.63
N ALA A 20 -3.88 -6.02 1.84
CA ALA A 20 -4.61 -5.68 3.06
C ALA A 20 -5.08 -4.21 3.10
N ILE A 21 -4.28 -3.26 2.60
CA ILE A 21 -4.67 -1.84 2.50
C ILE A 21 -5.80 -1.68 1.49
N LEU A 22 -5.69 -2.31 0.31
CA LEU A 22 -6.77 -2.31 -0.68
C LEU A 22 -8.03 -2.98 -0.15
N LEU A 23 -7.85 -4.03 0.66
CA LEU A 23 -8.93 -4.63 1.41
C LEU A 23 -9.57 -3.52 2.28
N PHE A 24 -8.79 -2.91 3.16
CA PHE A 24 -9.30 -1.90 4.07
C PHE A 24 -9.93 -0.67 3.39
N CYS A 25 -9.58 -0.35 2.13
CA CYS A 25 -10.25 0.71 1.36
C CYS A 25 -11.63 0.30 0.82
N THR A 26 -11.87 -1.00 0.62
CA THR A 26 -13.08 -1.49 -0.06
C THR A 26 -14.25 -1.59 0.91
N PRO A 27 -15.41 -0.95 0.63
CA PRO A 27 -16.55 -0.93 1.53
C PRO A 27 -17.40 -2.22 1.47
N TRP A 28 -16.86 -3.37 1.87
CA TRP A 28 -17.65 -4.61 2.05
C TRP A 28 -18.57 -4.58 3.26
N TRP A 29 -18.31 -3.67 4.19
CA TRP A 29 -19.14 -3.47 5.39
C TRP A 29 -20.41 -2.67 5.10
N VAL A 30 -20.62 -2.17 3.87
CA VAL A 30 -21.80 -1.38 3.52
C VAL A 30 -22.83 -2.29 2.84
N PRO A 31 -23.90 -2.72 3.54
CA PRO A 31 -25.04 -3.35 2.87
C PRO A 31 -25.71 -2.35 1.92
N SER A 32 -26.27 -2.83 0.82
CA SER A 32 -26.83 -2.03 -0.29
C SER A 32 -27.91 -1.00 0.10
N GLY A 33 -28.43 -1.06 1.33
CA GLY A 33 -29.39 -0.10 1.89
C GLY A 33 -28.80 1.01 2.77
N TRP A 34 -27.47 1.06 2.99
CA TRP A 34 -26.80 2.04 3.87
C TRP A 34 -26.04 3.12 3.10
N VAL A 35 -26.56 3.53 1.94
CA VAL A 35 -26.01 4.65 1.16
C VAL A 35 -26.23 6.01 1.86
N GLU A 36 -26.98 6.03 2.96
CA GLU A 36 -27.53 7.23 3.59
C GLU A 36 -26.87 7.80 4.87
N PRO A 37 -25.81 7.24 5.53
CA PRO A 37 -25.14 7.98 6.58
C PRO A 37 -24.21 9.01 5.91
N THR A 38 -24.86 10.03 5.40
CA THR A 38 -24.28 11.22 4.82
C THR A 38 -23.86 12.12 5.97
N VAL A 39 -22.58 12.08 6.34
CA VAL A 39 -22.03 13.05 7.29
C VAL A 39 -21.90 14.37 6.52
N TRP A 40 -22.70 15.38 6.87
CA TRP A 40 -22.59 16.74 6.31
C TRP A 40 -22.84 16.90 4.80
N GLY A 41 -23.45 15.93 4.13
CA GLY A 41 -23.62 15.92 2.66
C GLY A 41 -22.63 15.00 1.94
N PHE A 42 -21.69 14.38 2.66
CA PHE A 42 -20.65 13.53 2.10
C PHE A 42 -20.78 12.07 2.60
N PRO A 43 -20.62 11.06 1.73
CA PRO A 43 -20.66 9.67 2.15
C PRO A 43 -19.50 9.38 3.11
N PHE A 44 -19.76 8.79 4.28
CA PHE A 44 -18.71 8.46 5.27
C PHE A 44 -17.60 7.59 4.65
N TRP A 45 -17.99 6.70 3.73
CA TRP A 45 -17.09 5.86 2.97
C TRP A 45 -16.07 6.67 2.14
N GLY A 46 -16.44 7.88 1.69
CA GLY A 46 -15.51 8.77 1.00
C GLY A 46 -14.34 9.20 1.90
N LEU A 47 -14.58 9.41 3.20
CA LEU A 47 -13.49 9.69 4.15
C LEU A 47 -12.59 8.48 4.36
N VAL A 48 -13.17 7.27 4.40
CA VAL A 48 -12.41 6.02 4.47
C VAL A 48 -11.54 5.84 3.23
N MET A 49 -12.05 6.20 2.05
CA MET A 49 -11.26 6.19 0.81
C MET A 49 -10.12 7.19 0.85
N VAL A 50 -10.37 8.44 1.26
CA VAL A 50 -9.31 9.46 1.36
C VAL A 50 -8.23 9.01 2.35
N ALA A 51 -8.61 8.55 3.53
CA ALA A 51 -7.69 8.01 4.52
C ALA A 51 -6.92 6.80 3.96
N GLY A 52 -7.60 5.90 3.26
CA GLY A 52 -7.03 4.75 2.59
C GLY A 52 -5.97 5.13 1.54
N PHE A 53 -6.23 6.13 0.71
CA PHE A 53 -5.26 6.67 -0.24
C PHE A 53 -4.07 7.33 0.46
N THR A 54 -4.29 8.05 1.55
CA THR A 54 -3.19 8.63 2.35
C THR A 54 -2.30 7.53 2.93
N VAL A 55 -2.90 6.49 3.52
CA VAL A 55 -2.16 5.33 4.04
C VAL A 55 -1.42 4.61 2.92
N LEU A 56 -2.06 4.41 1.76
CA LEU A 56 -1.44 3.77 0.61
C LEU A 56 -0.22 4.57 0.11
N ALA A 57 -0.36 5.88 -0.07
CA ALA A 57 0.72 6.74 -0.50
C ALA A 57 1.88 6.75 0.50
N GLY A 58 1.59 6.87 1.80
CA GLY A 58 2.59 6.79 2.87
C GLY A 58 3.29 5.44 2.91
N PHE A 59 2.55 4.34 2.76
CA PHE A 59 3.11 3.00 2.69
C PHE A 59 4.04 2.84 1.49
N THR A 60 3.64 3.31 0.30
CA THR A 60 4.49 3.23 -0.89
C THR A 60 5.75 4.09 -0.76
N ALA A 61 5.65 5.28 -0.16
CA ALA A 61 6.82 6.13 0.09
C ALA A 61 7.78 5.48 1.09
N TRP A 62 7.24 4.90 2.18
CA TRP A 62 8.03 4.18 3.17
C TRP A 62 8.70 2.93 2.60
N VAL A 63 7.98 2.15 1.78
CA VAL A 63 8.53 0.98 1.09
C VAL A 63 9.63 1.38 0.12
N TYR A 64 9.47 2.48 -0.62
CA TYR A 64 10.50 3.00 -1.50
C TYR A 64 11.77 3.34 -0.72
N GLU A 65 11.65 4.04 0.41
CA GLU A 65 12.79 4.42 1.24
C GLU A 65 13.45 3.19 1.90
N LEU A 66 12.65 2.22 2.38
CA LEU A 66 13.17 0.99 2.96
C LEU A 66 13.94 0.14 1.95
N LEU A 67 13.43 -0.02 0.73
CA LEU A 67 14.07 -0.84 -0.30
C LEU A 67 15.27 -0.16 -0.96
N TRP A 68 15.17 1.14 -1.21
CA TRP A 68 16.23 1.89 -1.88
C TRP A 68 17.41 2.18 -0.93
N HIS A 69 17.15 2.42 0.36
CA HIS A 69 18.20 2.66 1.35
C HIS A 69 19.00 1.39 1.69
N ASP A 70 18.34 0.22 1.68
CA ASP A 70 19.02 -1.07 1.88
C ASP A 70 19.98 -1.43 0.72
N GLU A 71 19.69 -1.00 -0.51
CA GLU A 71 20.58 -1.22 -1.67
C GLU A 71 21.88 -0.41 -1.52
N ASP A 72 21.79 0.86 -1.12
CA ASP A 72 22.95 1.75 -0.94
C ASP A 72 23.87 1.30 0.22
N GLU A 73 23.34 0.78 1.33
CA GLU A 73 24.16 0.25 2.44
C GLU A 73 24.83 -1.10 2.13
N SER A 74 24.29 -1.87 1.19
CA SER A 74 24.83 -3.20 0.82
C SER A 74 26.12 -3.12 -0.01
N GLU A 75 26.38 -2.00 -0.68
CA GLU A 75 27.57 -1.78 -1.52
C GLU A 75 28.76 -1.17 -0.75
N ASP A 76 28.55 -0.53 0.41
CA ASP A 76 29.60 0.17 1.18
C ASP A 76 30.25 -0.67 2.31
N SER A 77 29.91 -1.96 2.40
CA SER A 77 30.43 -2.91 3.40
C SER A 77 31.37 -3.98 2.82
N ALA A 78 32.01 -3.69 1.68
CA ALA A 78 33.12 -4.48 1.16
C ALA A 78 34.47 -3.89 1.63
N PRO A 79 35.27 -4.60 2.46
CA PRO A 79 36.62 -4.17 2.84
C PRO A 79 37.63 -4.26 1.70
#